data_AF-A0A5J4TR09-F1
#
_entry.id   AF-A0A5J4TR09-F1
#
_cell.length_a   1.000
_cell.length_b   1.000
_cell.length_c   1.000
_cell.angle_alpha   90.00
_cell.angle_beta   90.00
_cell.angle_gamma   90.00
#
_symmetry.space_group_name_H-M   'P 1'
#
loop_
_entity.id
_entity.type
_entity.pdbx_description
1 polymer ?
#
loop_
_entity_poly.entity_id
_entity_poly.type
_entity_poly.pdbx_seq_one_letter_code
_entity_poly.pdbx_strand_id
1 'polypeptide(L)'
;IYSFQTEVKCNFSSNEFQGNSKVGEDQKGCDAIFAWQNQSQSAKNDEAKQKVIDFFKGSSSTYRNSVYYQFVIDDKVDAYGYIDIKIWEDYCKSKADLTLDCICDANSTSYPIAQCQKDKLCITDLIHQPIDECPCLSTEDPRANGTCPAYCEKGSVTQNCTCDTNLPGFTIAQCQLEKKCKFDLVHQEVVDCPCLSTGDPRANKACPAYCSKGNVTTACACDSNKEGFTVTQCKLEKKCQFDLIHQSNATCPCLSTADPRQNKTCPPYCIRGYATSNCTCDSNLPSYPVDSCLKEKNCSFELINQSVANCPCLATGDPRAGGACPSYCVKGQVTSDCVCDFYIPDFNIAQCQKEKLCLSDLINQTSTECPCLNTSDPRAGKACPAYCNKGQVTSECIVLVNQQEILEQGNNVIHIV
;
A
#
# COMPACT_ATOMS: atom_id res chain seq x y z
N ILE A 1 -31.24 3.83 88.09
CA ILE A 1 -30.72 3.33 89.39
C ILE A 1 -30.42 4.57 90.24
N TYR A 2 -31.09 4.77 91.37
CA TYR A 2 -30.76 5.85 92.31
C TYR A 2 -30.08 5.24 93.54
N SER A 3 -28.85 5.67 93.85
CA SER A 3 -28.16 5.34 95.11
C SER A 3 -27.80 6.65 95.78
N PHE A 4 -28.30 6.87 97.00
CA PHE A 4 -28.08 8.14 97.70
C PHE A 4 -26.88 8.14 98.66
N GLN A 5 -26.30 7.00 99.05
CA GLN A 5 -25.19 6.98 100.03
C GLN A 5 -24.22 5.79 99.94
N THR A 6 -24.29 4.96 98.88
CA THR A 6 -23.30 3.89 98.64
C THR A 6 -22.77 3.95 97.22
N GLU A 7 -21.45 3.88 97.07
CA GLU A 7 -20.78 3.84 95.77
C GLU A 7 -21.12 2.51 95.08
N VAL A 8 -22.12 2.53 94.19
CA VAL A 8 -22.47 1.37 93.37
C VAL A 8 -21.69 1.45 92.07
N LYS A 9 -20.69 0.58 91.91
CA LYS A 9 -19.99 0.41 90.62
C LYS A 9 -20.93 -0.28 89.64
N CYS A 10 -21.53 0.49 88.75
CA CYS A 10 -22.31 -0.03 87.64
C CYS A 10 -21.43 -0.16 86.40
N ASN A 11 -21.51 -1.29 85.69
CA ASN A 11 -20.83 -1.51 84.43
C ASN A 11 -21.83 -1.44 83.28
N PHE A 12 -21.68 -0.45 82.39
CA PHE A 12 -22.54 -0.25 81.21
C PHE A 12 -21.80 -0.47 79.88
N SER A 13 -20.67 -1.17 79.92
CA SER A 13 -20.00 -1.63 78.70
C SER A 13 -20.79 -2.75 78.00
N SER A 14 -20.63 -2.83 76.67
CA SER A 14 -21.17 -3.93 75.84
C SER A 14 -22.69 -4.08 75.86
N ASN A 15 -23.42 -2.97 75.97
CA ASN A 15 -24.87 -2.96 75.84
C ASN A 15 -25.29 -2.69 74.39
N GLU A 16 -26.46 -3.19 74.00
CA GLU A 16 -27.10 -2.87 72.74
C GLU A 16 -28.32 -1.98 73.01
N PHE A 17 -28.31 -0.78 72.43
CA PHE A 17 -29.41 0.18 72.58
C PHE A 17 -30.32 0.11 71.33
N GLN A 18 -31.58 -0.25 71.56
CA GLN A 18 -32.62 -0.37 70.54
C GLN A 18 -33.87 0.40 70.95
N GLY A 19 -34.56 1.00 69.97
CA GLY A 19 -35.91 1.55 70.17
C GLY A 19 -35.94 2.93 70.82
N ASN A 20 -35.48 3.92 70.06
CA ASN A 20 -35.38 5.29 70.53
C ASN A 20 -36.75 5.95 70.68
N SER A 21 -37.29 5.93 71.91
CA SER A 21 -38.51 6.66 72.23
C SER A 21 -38.15 8.15 72.32
N LYS A 22 -38.73 8.99 71.47
CA LYS A 22 -38.51 10.45 71.51
C LYS A 22 -39.08 11.01 72.81
N VAL A 23 -38.21 11.34 73.77
CA VAL A 23 -38.59 11.90 75.08
C VAL A 23 -37.90 13.26 75.24
N GLY A 24 -38.69 14.34 75.37
CA GLY A 24 -38.20 15.72 75.49
C GLY A 24 -38.73 16.66 74.40
N GLU A 25 -38.65 17.97 74.64
CA GLU A 25 -39.10 19.01 73.70
C GLU A 25 -38.23 19.09 72.44
N ASP A 26 -36.95 18.68 72.52
CA ASP A 26 -36.02 18.73 71.38
C ASP A 26 -36.15 17.53 70.44
N GLN A 27 -37.03 16.56 70.76
CA GLN A 27 -37.34 15.37 69.97
C GLN A 27 -36.10 14.52 69.62
N LYS A 28 -35.01 14.68 70.36
CA LYS A 28 -33.78 13.91 70.17
C LYS A 28 -33.81 12.65 71.00
N GLY A 29 -33.05 11.68 70.50
CA GLY A 29 -33.01 10.33 71.01
C GLY A 29 -32.65 10.25 72.49
N CYS A 30 -33.31 9.38 73.24
CA CYS A 30 -32.93 8.99 74.58
C CYS A 30 -33.27 7.50 74.78
N ASP A 31 -32.43 6.61 74.25
CA ASP A 31 -32.46 5.19 74.64
C ASP A 31 -32.15 5.05 76.14
N ALA A 32 -31.32 5.96 76.69
CA ALA A 32 -31.12 6.12 78.12
C ALA A 32 -30.80 7.57 78.54
N ILE A 33 -31.17 7.92 79.77
CA ILE A 33 -30.82 9.19 80.42
C ILE A 33 -29.90 8.89 81.61
N PHE A 34 -28.74 9.54 81.64
CA PHE A 34 -27.78 9.43 82.73
C PHE A 34 -27.58 10.76 83.43
N ALA A 35 -27.90 10.81 84.72
CA ALA A 35 -27.72 11.99 85.55
C ALA A 35 -26.73 11.69 86.68
N TRP A 36 -25.59 12.38 86.69
CA TRP A 36 -24.66 12.37 87.82
C TRP A 36 -25.00 13.52 88.75
N GLN A 37 -25.59 13.19 89.90
CA GLN A 37 -25.96 14.16 90.93
C GLN A 37 -24.84 14.33 91.95
N ASN A 38 -24.76 15.52 92.57
CA ASN A 38 -23.85 15.84 93.68
C ASN A 38 -22.37 15.59 93.36
N GLN A 39 -21.89 16.01 92.19
CA GLN A 39 -20.45 16.03 91.91
C GLN A 39 -19.78 17.14 92.72
N SER A 40 -18.59 16.89 93.27
CA SER A 40 -17.84 17.86 94.07
C SER A 40 -16.99 18.81 93.24
N GLN A 41 -16.87 18.59 91.92
CA GLN A 41 -16.03 19.39 91.01
C GLN A 41 -16.70 19.55 89.65
N SER A 42 -16.60 20.75 89.09
CA SER A 42 -17.07 21.06 87.72
C SER A 42 -16.22 20.32 86.69
N ALA A 43 -16.87 19.80 85.66
CA ALA A 43 -16.21 19.15 84.53
C ALA A 43 -16.49 19.95 83.26
N LYS A 44 -15.46 20.20 82.44
CA LYS A 44 -15.69 20.82 81.12
C LYS A 44 -16.58 19.90 80.28
N ASN A 45 -17.45 20.48 79.44
CA ASN A 45 -18.38 19.71 78.60
C ASN A 45 -17.71 18.57 77.83
N ASP A 46 -16.51 18.78 77.29
CA ASP A 46 -15.77 17.75 76.53
C ASP A 46 -15.24 16.61 77.42
N GLU A 47 -14.78 16.93 78.64
CA GLU A 47 -14.32 15.94 79.61
C GLU A 47 -15.49 15.11 80.15
N ALA A 48 -16.62 15.78 80.45
CA ALA A 48 -17.87 15.14 80.82
C ALA A 48 -18.35 14.20 79.70
N LYS A 49 -18.36 14.68 78.45
CA LYS A 49 -18.73 13.88 77.27
C LYS A 49 -17.85 12.65 77.12
N GLN A 50 -16.52 12.82 77.18
CA GLN A 50 -15.57 11.72 77.01
C GLN A 50 -15.72 10.68 78.12
N LYS A 51 -15.94 11.12 79.37
CA LYS A 51 -16.20 10.23 80.51
C LYS A 51 -17.44 9.35 80.28
N VAL A 52 -18.50 9.91 79.68
CA VAL A 52 -19.71 9.15 79.33
C VAL A 52 -19.43 8.19 78.17
N ILE A 53 -18.69 8.61 77.13
CA ILE A 53 -18.27 7.73 76.02
C ILE A 53 -17.49 6.52 76.54
N ASP A 54 -16.51 6.75 77.42
CA ASP A 54 -15.68 5.69 78.00
C ASP A 54 -16.53 4.73 78.86
N PHE A 55 -17.57 5.24 79.51
CA PHE A 55 -18.49 4.46 80.33
C PHE A 55 -19.33 3.46 79.50
N PHE A 56 -19.65 3.82 78.25
CA PHE A 56 -20.35 2.95 77.29
C PHE A 56 -19.40 2.28 76.29
N LYS A 57 -18.10 2.20 76.60
CA LYS A 57 -17.13 1.57 75.70
C LYS A 57 -17.53 0.12 75.42
N GLY A 58 -17.55 -0.26 74.15
CA GLY A 58 -17.96 -1.58 73.68
C GLY A 58 -19.47 -1.74 73.45
N SER A 59 -20.29 -0.77 73.87
CA SER A 59 -21.71 -0.73 73.56
C SER A 59 -21.94 -0.30 72.10
N SER A 60 -23.12 -0.60 71.56
CA SER A 60 -23.57 -0.18 70.23
C SER A 60 -25.00 0.37 70.27
N SER A 61 -25.33 1.25 69.34
CA SER A 61 -26.71 1.74 69.15
C SER A 61 -27.11 1.69 67.68
N THR A 62 -28.41 1.63 67.44
CA THR A 62 -28.99 1.80 66.10
C THR A 62 -29.29 3.26 65.76
N TYR A 63 -29.18 4.19 66.73
CA TYR A 63 -29.55 5.59 66.56
C TYR A 63 -28.49 6.57 67.11
N ARG A 64 -28.43 7.79 66.54
CA ARG A 64 -27.66 8.91 67.10
C ARG A 64 -28.27 9.42 68.39
N ASN A 65 -27.44 10.09 69.18
CA ASN A 65 -27.79 10.69 70.46
C ASN A 65 -28.40 9.65 71.42
N SER A 66 -27.93 8.41 71.38
CA SER A 66 -28.52 7.26 72.09
C SER A 66 -28.61 7.52 73.59
N VAL A 67 -27.63 8.25 74.14
CA VAL A 67 -27.56 8.59 75.55
C VAL A 67 -27.53 10.10 75.74
N TYR A 68 -28.50 10.61 76.48
CA TYR A 68 -28.46 11.94 77.06
C TYR A 68 -27.76 11.86 78.43
N TYR A 69 -26.80 12.76 78.66
CA TYR A 69 -26.11 12.87 79.92
C TYR A 69 -26.29 14.27 80.54
N GLN A 70 -26.32 14.32 81.86
CA GLN A 70 -26.26 15.56 82.62
C GLN A 70 -25.46 15.38 83.91
N PHE A 71 -24.62 16.36 84.23
CA PHE A 71 -23.85 16.47 85.46
C PHE A 71 -24.41 17.64 86.28
N VAL A 72 -24.74 17.38 87.55
CA VAL A 72 -25.39 18.34 88.45
C VAL A 72 -24.50 18.59 89.67
N ILE A 73 -24.24 19.87 89.95
CA ILE A 73 -23.43 20.37 91.07
C ILE A 73 -24.26 21.42 91.81
N ASP A 74 -24.42 21.27 93.13
CA ASP A 74 -25.23 22.17 93.97
C ASP A 74 -26.61 22.48 93.35
N ASP A 75 -27.31 21.42 92.91
CA ASP A 75 -28.63 21.46 92.24
C ASP A 75 -28.66 22.25 90.91
N LYS A 76 -27.50 22.57 90.31
CA LYS A 76 -27.39 23.21 88.99
C LYS A 76 -26.74 22.29 87.97
N VAL A 77 -27.27 22.29 86.74
CA VAL A 77 -26.69 21.53 85.63
C VAL A 77 -25.40 22.23 85.17
N ASP A 78 -24.28 21.53 85.31
CA ASP A 78 -22.94 22.02 84.99
C ASP A 78 -22.53 21.66 83.55
N ALA A 79 -22.81 20.42 83.14
CA ALA A 79 -22.53 19.92 81.80
C ALA A 79 -23.66 18.97 81.36
N TYR A 80 -24.08 19.08 80.11
CA TYR A 80 -25.08 18.19 79.54
C TYR A 80 -24.90 18.07 78.03
N GLY A 81 -25.46 17.00 77.46
CA GLY A 81 -25.44 16.80 76.03
C GLY A 81 -25.82 15.39 75.64
N TYR A 82 -25.57 15.09 74.37
CA TYR A 82 -25.85 13.80 73.78
C TYR A 82 -24.54 13.15 73.34
N ILE A 83 -24.47 11.83 73.48
CA ILE A 83 -23.41 11.03 72.88
C ILE A 83 -23.98 10.03 71.88
N ASP A 84 -23.23 9.83 70.80
CA ASP A 84 -23.41 8.72 69.89
C ASP A 84 -22.62 7.54 70.45
N ILE A 85 -23.31 6.47 70.84
CA ILE A 85 -22.67 5.18 71.03
C ILE A 85 -22.37 4.63 69.62
N LYS A 86 -21.26 3.90 69.45
CA LYS A 86 -20.84 3.33 68.15
C LYS A 86 -22.06 2.79 67.40
N ILE A 87 -22.44 3.47 66.31
CA ILE A 87 -23.66 3.15 65.57
C ILE A 87 -23.37 1.97 64.65
N TRP A 88 -24.28 1.00 64.58
CA TRP A 88 -24.10 -0.19 63.73
C TRP A 88 -24.07 0.15 62.23
N GLU A 89 -24.75 1.22 61.83
CA GLU A 89 -24.82 1.72 60.46
C GLU A 89 -24.31 3.18 60.40
N ASP A 90 -23.27 3.42 59.60
CA ASP A 90 -22.74 4.77 59.41
C ASP A 90 -23.71 5.62 58.56
N TYR A 91 -23.91 6.88 58.92
CA TYR A 91 -24.71 7.80 58.11
C TYR A 91 -23.89 8.38 56.96
N CYS A 92 -24.54 8.57 55.80
CA CYS A 92 -23.92 9.24 54.67
C CYS A 92 -23.67 10.72 55.02
N LYS A 93 -22.40 11.13 55.13
CA LYS A 93 -22.04 12.51 55.54
C LYS A 93 -22.08 13.50 54.38
N SER A 94 -21.83 13.01 53.18
CA SER A 94 -21.77 13.79 51.94
C SER A 94 -21.97 12.86 50.74
N LYS A 95 -22.12 13.44 49.54
CA LYS A 95 -22.13 12.69 48.28
C LYS A 95 -20.81 11.94 48.01
N ALA A 96 -19.68 12.48 48.47
CA ALA A 96 -18.37 11.84 48.29
C ALA A 96 -18.16 10.64 49.21
N ASP A 97 -18.82 10.63 50.38
CA ASP A 97 -18.77 9.55 51.37
C ASP A 97 -19.94 8.55 51.21
N LEU A 98 -20.72 8.67 50.14
CA LEU A 98 -21.89 7.85 49.91
C LEU A 98 -21.47 6.42 49.55
N THR A 99 -21.83 5.47 50.41
CA THR A 99 -21.67 4.03 50.20
C THR A 99 -23.02 3.35 50.13
N LEU A 100 -23.06 2.10 49.66
CA LEU A 100 -24.30 1.31 49.63
C LEU A 100 -24.89 1.14 51.03
N ASP A 101 -24.00 0.96 52.01
CA ASP A 101 -24.33 0.59 53.39
C ASP A 101 -24.69 1.78 54.27
N CYS A 102 -24.34 3.01 53.87
CA CYS A 102 -24.65 4.16 54.70
C CYS A 102 -26.14 4.54 54.62
N ILE A 103 -26.68 5.04 55.73
CA ILE A 103 -28.07 5.48 55.84
C ILE A 103 -28.20 7.00 55.74
N CYS A 104 -29.29 7.50 55.13
CA CYS A 104 -29.55 8.93 55.00
C CYS A 104 -30.12 9.50 56.31
N ASP A 105 -29.41 10.44 56.93
CA ASP A 105 -29.82 11.06 58.20
C ASP A 105 -30.95 12.10 57.97
N ALA A 106 -32.12 11.84 58.56
CA ALA A 106 -33.28 12.74 58.49
C ALA A 106 -33.02 14.13 59.09
N ASN A 107 -32.04 14.25 60.00
CA ASN A 107 -31.72 15.49 60.70
C ASN A 107 -30.46 16.17 60.14
N SER A 108 -29.85 15.63 59.09
CA SER A 108 -28.65 16.21 58.48
C SER A 108 -28.99 17.53 57.78
N THR A 109 -28.32 18.60 58.19
CA THR A 109 -28.41 19.92 57.55
C THR A 109 -27.41 20.09 56.43
N SER A 110 -26.26 19.42 56.49
CA SER A 110 -25.19 19.49 55.47
C SER A 110 -25.45 18.59 54.27
N TYR A 111 -26.18 17.50 54.48
CA TYR A 111 -26.58 16.58 53.43
C TYR A 111 -28.03 16.14 53.65
N PRO A 112 -29.01 16.98 53.26
CA PRO A 112 -30.42 16.76 53.54
C PRO A 112 -30.91 15.40 53.01
N ILE A 113 -31.82 14.77 53.76
CA ILE A 113 -32.33 13.42 53.45
C ILE A 113 -32.83 13.27 52.01
N ALA A 114 -33.54 14.26 51.47
CA ALA A 114 -34.03 14.22 50.09
C ALA A 114 -32.89 14.19 49.06
N GLN A 115 -31.82 14.97 49.29
CA GLN A 115 -30.65 14.98 48.43
C GLN A 115 -29.85 13.67 48.57
N CYS A 116 -29.70 13.16 49.80
CA CYS A 116 -29.04 11.88 50.06
C CYS A 116 -29.78 10.70 49.39
N GLN A 117 -31.10 10.63 49.53
CA GLN A 117 -31.91 9.59 48.89
C GLN A 117 -31.81 9.65 47.37
N LYS A 118 -31.86 10.86 46.79
CA LYS A 118 -31.69 11.07 45.35
C LYS A 118 -30.32 10.59 44.87
N ASP A 119 -29.24 11.01 45.52
CA ASP A 119 -27.89 10.57 45.15
C ASP A 119 -27.72 9.04 45.37
N LYS A 120 -28.37 8.45 46.38
CA LYS A 120 -28.36 7.00 46.62
C LYS A 120 -29.02 6.24 45.48
N LEU A 121 -30.13 6.75 44.93
CA LEU A 121 -30.75 6.17 43.72
C LEU A 121 -29.83 6.22 42.50
N CYS A 122 -29.00 7.26 42.36
CA CYS A 122 -28.00 7.31 41.29
C CYS A 122 -26.90 6.23 41.42
N ILE A 123 -26.80 5.54 42.56
CA ILE A 123 -25.88 4.41 42.77
C ILE A 123 -26.64 3.08 42.69
N THR A 124 -27.76 2.96 43.39
CA THR A 124 -28.43 1.66 43.57
C THR A 124 -29.41 1.32 42.46
N ASP A 125 -29.96 2.33 41.78
CA ASP A 125 -31.02 2.14 40.79
C ASP A 125 -30.85 3.05 39.58
N LEU A 126 -29.60 3.23 39.16
CA LEU A 126 -29.23 4.17 38.12
C LEU A 126 -30.02 3.96 36.81
N ILE A 127 -30.35 2.71 36.46
CA ILE A 127 -31.05 2.34 35.22
C ILE A 127 -32.45 2.97 35.08
N HIS A 128 -33.12 3.28 36.20
CA HIS A 128 -34.46 3.89 36.20
C HIS A 128 -34.43 5.41 36.45
N GLN A 129 -33.26 6.01 36.64
CA GLN A 129 -33.15 7.45 36.90
C GLN A 129 -32.96 8.25 35.61
N PRO A 130 -33.65 9.40 35.46
CA PRO A 130 -33.48 10.27 34.30
C PRO A 130 -32.14 11.05 34.36
N ILE A 131 -31.71 11.60 33.23
CA ILE A 131 -30.36 12.21 33.06
C ILE A 131 -30.22 13.52 33.87
N ASP A 132 -31.30 14.28 33.99
CA ASP A 132 -31.35 15.53 34.75
C ASP A 132 -31.22 15.32 36.26
N GLU A 133 -31.60 14.13 36.75
CA GLU A 133 -31.43 13.74 38.14
C GLU A 133 -30.11 13.02 38.40
N CYS A 134 -29.74 12.09 37.53
CA CYS A 134 -28.50 11.33 37.61
C CYS A 134 -27.75 11.45 36.28
N PRO A 135 -26.74 12.34 36.18
CA PRO A 135 -25.93 12.50 34.98
C PRO A 135 -25.32 11.16 34.54
N CYS A 136 -25.07 11.03 33.24
CA CYS A 136 -24.43 9.83 32.71
C CYS A 136 -23.05 9.63 33.34
N LEU A 137 -22.76 8.41 33.79
CA LEU A 137 -21.45 8.08 34.33
C LEU A 137 -20.40 8.17 33.22
N SER A 138 -19.17 8.47 33.62
CA SER A 138 -18.05 8.50 32.69
C SER A 138 -17.60 7.11 32.24
N THR A 139 -18.00 6.05 32.97
CA THR A 139 -17.65 4.65 32.68
C THR A 139 -18.78 3.72 33.10
N GLU A 140 -18.99 2.64 32.34
CA GLU A 140 -19.92 1.55 32.69
C GLU A 140 -21.35 2.00 33.10
N ASP A 141 -21.85 3.12 32.57
CA ASP A 141 -23.24 3.53 32.81
C ASP A 141 -24.18 2.46 32.20
N PRO A 142 -25.05 1.81 33.01
CA PRO A 142 -25.96 0.79 32.53
C PRO A 142 -26.99 1.32 31.52
N ARG A 143 -27.13 2.64 31.39
CA ARG A 143 -27.99 3.33 30.43
C ARG A 143 -27.26 3.74 29.15
N ALA A 144 -25.98 3.39 28.99
CA ALA A 144 -25.22 3.66 27.77
C ALA A 144 -25.87 3.01 26.54
N ASN A 145 -25.70 3.63 25.38
CA ASN A 145 -26.32 3.21 24.11
C ASN A 145 -27.86 3.29 24.09
N GLY A 146 -28.40 4.33 24.73
CA GLY A 146 -29.84 4.61 24.75
C GLY A 146 -30.09 5.99 25.33
N THR A 147 -30.41 6.05 26.61
CA THR A 147 -30.57 7.30 27.35
C THR A 147 -29.24 8.05 27.45
N CYS A 148 -28.14 7.35 27.73
CA CYS A 148 -26.80 7.91 27.74
C CYS A 148 -26.05 7.60 26.44
N PRO A 149 -25.15 8.49 25.97
CA PRO A 149 -24.31 8.21 24.82
C PRO A 149 -23.48 6.94 25.04
N ALA A 150 -23.28 6.15 23.98
CA ALA A 150 -22.39 4.99 24.04
C ALA A 150 -20.94 5.41 24.32
N TYR A 151 -20.16 4.52 24.93
CA TYR A 151 -18.72 4.75 25.11
C TYR A 151 -17.95 4.51 23.82
N CYS A 152 -16.90 5.28 23.63
CA CYS A 152 -16.03 5.14 22.48
C CYS A 152 -15.16 3.88 22.60
N GLU A 153 -15.17 3.05 21.57
CA GLU A 153 -14.24 1.93 21.43
C GLU A 153 -13.02 2.35 20.60
N LYS A 154 -11.83 1.87 20.98
CA LYS A 154 -10.57 2.15 20.28
C LYS A 154 -10.64 1.68 18.83
N GLY A 155 -10.35 2.55 17.88
CA GLY A 155 -10.46 2.28 16.44
C GLY A 155 -11.86 2.47 15.84
N SER A 156 -12.88 2.65 16.69
CA SER A 156 -14.29 2.69 16.31
C SER A 156 -15.02 3.90 16.88
N VAL A 157 -14.31 5.01 17.11
CA VAL A 157 -14.94 6.23 17.64
C VAL A 157 -16.04 6.76 16.72
N THR A 158 -17.17 7.18 17.30
CA THR A 158 -18.27 7.88 16.62
C THR A 158 -18.32 9.33 17.09
N GLN A 159 -19.01 10.20 16.35
CA GLN A 159 -19.09 11.62 16.71
C GLN A 159 -19.75 11.81 18.09
N ASN A 160 -20.75 10.97 18.40
CA ASN A 160 -21.58 11.09 19.59
C ASN A 160 -21.12 10.22 20.77
N CYS A 161 -20.13 9.35 20.62
CA CYS A 161 -19.67 8.52 21.75
C CYS A 161 -18.93 9.35 22.82
N THR A 162 -18.96 8.89 24.07
CA THR A 162 -18.25 9.49 25.20
C THR A 162 -16.93 8.73 25.47
N CYS A 163 -15.85 9.45 25.74
CA CYS A 163 -14.57 8.83 26.08
C CYS A 163 -14.57 8.33 27.52
N ASP A 164 -14.44 7.02 27.69
CA ASP A 164 -14.42 6.33 28.99
C ASP A 164 -13.08 6.56 29.72
N THR A 165 -13.13 6.80 31.03
CA THR A 165 -11.93 7.08 31.86
C THR A 165 -11.17 5.83 32.32
N ASN A 166 -11.80 4.65 32.27
CA ASN A 166 -11.32 3.40 32.86
C ASN A 166 -11.00 2.31 31.83
N LEU A 167 -11.12 2.57 30.52
CA LEU A 167 -10.74 1.60 29.50
C LEU A 167 -9.22 1.31 29.52
N PRO A 168 -8.81 0.06 29.82
CA PRO A 168 -7.39 -0.28 29.90
C PRO A 168 -6.72 -0.14 28.51
N GLY A 169 -5.70 0.73 28.43
CA GLY A 169 -4.94 0.95 27.20
C GLY A 169 -5.60 1.89 26.17
N PHE A 170 -6.67 2.59 26.55
CA PHE A 170 -7.29 3.65 25.75
C PHE A 170 -7.67 4.84 26.63
N THR A 171 -6.73 5.77 26.80
CA THR A 171 -6.91 6.94 27.67
C THR A 171 -7.89 7.94 27.06
N ILE A 172 -8.48 8.81 27.90
CA ILE A 172 -9.35 9.90 27.44
C ILE A 172 -8.63 10.77 26.39
N ALA A 173 -7.35 11.08 26.60
CA ALA A 173 -6.57 11.87 25.66
C ALA A 173 -6.43 11.17 24.30
N GLN A 174 -6.19 9.85 24.30
CA GLN A 174 -6.14 9.06 23.07
C GLN A 174 -7.50 9.02 22.36
N CYS A 175 -8.59 8.84 23.11
CA CYS A 175 -9.94 8.84 22.56
C CYS A 175 -10.34 10.19 21.94
N GLN A 176 -10.07 11.29 22.64
CA GLN A 176 -10.34 12.63 22.12
C GLN A 176 -9.50 12.95 20.90
N LEU A 177 -8.23 12.54 20.90
CA LEU A 177 -7.37 12.67 19.72
C LEU A 177 -7.93 11.86 18.54
N GLU A 178 -8.33 10.60 18.76
CA GLU A 178 -8.92 9.77 17.70
C GLU A 178 -10.20 10.41 17.13
N LYS A 179 -11.08 10.97 17.98
CA LYS A 179 -12.27 11.72 17.53
C LYS A 179 -11.89 12.93 16.67
N LYS A 180 -10.90 13.72 17.09
CA LYS A 180 -10.41 14.87 16.30
C LYS A 180 -9.83 14.43 14.96
N CYS A 181 -8.98 13.41 14.95
CA CYS A 181 -8.41 12.88 13.70
C CYS A 181 -9.49 12.32 12.76
N LYS A 182 -10.61 11.81 13.29
CA LYS A 182 -11.70 11.25 12.47
C LYS A 182 -12.71 12.29 11.96
N PHE A 183 -13.07 13.28 12.79
CA PHE A 183 -14.18 14.20 12.50
C PHE A 183 -13.76 15.66 12.29
N ASP A 184 -12.55 16.04 12.70
CA ASP A 184 -12.04 17.41 12.61
C ASP A 184 -10.59 17.46 12.10
N LEU A 185 -10.29 16.57 11.15
CA LEU A 185 -8.92 16.37 10.66
C LEU A 185 -8.29 17.63 10.07
N VAL A 186 -9.08 18.50 9.46
CA VAL A 186 -8.61 19.72 8.78
C VAL A 186 -7.91 20.72 9.71
N HIS A 187 -8.19 20.68 11.01
CA HIS A 187 -7.60 21.55 12.02
C HIS A 187 -6.51 20.87 12.87
N GLN A 188 -6.08 19.65 12.50
CA GLN A 188 -5.07 18.91 13.25
C GLN A 188 -3.70 18.92 12.56
N GLU A 189 -2.64 18.92 13.37
CA GLU A 189 -1.26 18.80 12.92
C GLU A 189 -0.88 17.35 12.55
N VAL A 190 0.15 17.20 11.71
CA VAL A 190 0.60 15.88 11.21
C VAL A 190 1.21 15.01 12.31
N VAL A 191 1.77 15.64 13.35
CA VAL A 191 2.36 14.94 14.50
C VAL A 191 1.31 14.22 15.34
N ASP A 192 0.12 14.81 15.46
CA ASP A 192 -0.99 14.29 16.25
C ASP A 192 -1.89 13.36 15.42
N CYS A 193 -2.16 13.75 14.16
CA CYS A 193 -2.95 12.99 13.22
C CYS A 193 -2.16 12.77 11.92
N PRO A 194 -1.55 11.58 11.72
CA PRO A 194 -0.83 11.24 10.50
C PRO A 194 -1.65 11.49 9.23
N CYS A 195 -0.99 11.85 8.14
CA CYS A 195 -1.66 12.06 6.86
C CYS A 195 -2.39 10.80 6.40
N LEU A 196 -3.64 10.95 5.94
CA LEU A 196 -4.39 9.83 5.38
C LEU A 196 -3.75 9.35 4.08
N SER A 197 -3.88 8.05 3.80
CA SER A 197 -3.43 7.46 2.54
C SER A 197 -4.27 7.89 1.33
N THR A 198 -5.42 8.50 1.56
CA THR A 198 -6.36 8.96 0.54
C THR A 198 -7.23 10.08 1.07
N GLY A 199 -7.56 11.05 0.22
CA GLY A 199 -8.53 12.10 0.52
C GLY A 199 -8.22 12.96 1.75
N ASP A 200 -6.96 13.05 2.21
CA ASP A 200 -6.62 13.92 3.34
C ASP A 200 -6.96 15.38 2.99
N PRO A 201 -7.85 16.05 3.74
CA PRO A 201 -8.24 17.43 3.46
C PRO A 201 -7.08 18.44 3.59
N ARG A 202 -5.96 18.02 4.19
CA ARG A 202 -4.74 18.82 4.35
C ARG A 202 -3.71 18.57 3.23
N ALA A 203 -4.04 17.76 2.22
CA ALA A 203 -3.15 17.51 1.08
C ALA A 203 -2.79 18.83 0.35
N ASN A 204 -1.53 18.94 -0.08
CA ASN A 204 -0.90 20.14 -0.66
C ASN A 204 -0.61 21.29 0.32
N LYS A 205 -0.88 21.10 1.62
CA LYS A 205 -0.51 22.07 2.67
C LYS A 205 0.43 21.43 3.68
N ALA A 206 -0.14 20.74 4.67
CA ALA A 206 0.62 20.03 5.69
C ALA A 206 0.96 18.60 5.26
N CYS A 207 0.12 17.98 4.42
CA CYS A 207 0.31 16.64 3.90
C CYS A 207 0.78 16.66 2.43
N PRO A 208 1.59 15.65 2.01
CA PRO A 208 1.98 15.52 0.62
C PRO A 208 0.79 15.47 -0.34
N ALA A 209 0.96 16.05 -1.53
CA ALA A 209 0.01 15.90 -2.63
C ALA A 209 -0.15 14.44 -3.03
N TYR A 210 -1.31 14.01 -3.52
CA TYR A 210 -1.46 12.67 -4.09
C TYR A 210 -0.97 12.60 -5.54
N CYS A 211 -0.26 11.53 -5.88
CA CYS A 211 0.24 11.32 -7.23
C CYS A 211 -0.91 11.14 -8.23
N SER A 212 -0.65 11.53 -9.49
CA SER A 212 -1.55 11.25 -10.61
C SER A 212 -0.85 10.37 -11.64
N LYS A 213 -1.62 9.51 -12.31
CA LYS A 213 -1.09 8.60 -13.33
C LYS A 213 -0.32 9.38 -14.39
N GLY A 214 0.92 9.00 -14.65
CA GLY A 214 1.81 9.71 -15.60
C GLY A 214 2.40 11.04 -15.10
N ASN A 215 2.08 11.46 -13.87
CA ASN A 215 2.66 12.63 -13.22
C ASN A 215 2.97 12.31 -11.75
N VAL A 216 3.95 11.43 -11.54
CA VAL A 216 4.47 11.12 -10.22
C VAL A 216 5.68 12.00 -9.90
N THR A 217 5.78 12.45 -8.66
CA THR A 217 6.92 13.21 -8.13
C THR A 217 7.54 12.45 -6.96
N THR A 218 8.77 12.77 -6.58
CA THR A 218 9.39 12.19 -5.38
C THR A 218 8.57 12.51 -4.13
N ALA A 219 8.01 13.71 -4.04
CA ALA A 219 7.26 14.21 -2.89
C ALA A 219 5.82 13.69 -2.76
N CYS A 220 5.13 13.34 -3.86
CA CYS A 220 3.71 12.97 -3.77
C CYS A 220 3.46 11.63 -3.03
N ALA A 221 2.29 11.43 -2.41
CA ALA A 221 1.88 10.16 -1.82
C ALA A 221 1.06 9.31 -2.81
N CYS A 222 1.19 7.99 -2.73
CA CYS A 222 0.39 7.07 -3.55
C CYS A 222 -0.97 6.83 -2.90
N ASP A 223 -2.03 7.26 -3.59
CA ASP A 223 -3.42 7.18 -3.13
C ASP A 223 -3.97 5.75 -3.15
N SER A 224 -4.57 5.29 -2.06
CA SER A 224 -5.16 3.95 -1.95
C SER A 224 -6.49 3.77 -2.67
N ASN A 225 -7.24 4.85 -2.94
CA ASN A 225 -8.62 4.77 -3.45
C ASN A 225 -8.79 5.37 -4.85
N LYS A 226 -7.71 5.68 -5.56
CA LYS A 226 -7.80 6.29 -6.89
C LYS A 226 -8.16 5.26 -7.95
N GLU A 227 -9.34 5.43 -8.54
CA GLU A 227 -9.84 4.56 -9.61
C GLU A 227 -8.87 4.56 -10.81
N GLY A 228 -8.50 3.36 -11.28
CA GLY A 228 -7.58 3.20 -12.42
C GLY A 228 -6.11 3.54 -12.16
N PHE A 229 -5.72 3.88 -10.93
CA PHE A 229 -4.32 4.13 -10.54
C PHE A 229 -4.02 3.63 -9.13
N THR A 230 -3.73 2.33 -9.03
CA THR A 230 -3.50 1.65 -7.74
C THR A 230 -2.20 2.12 -7.06
N VAL A 231 -2.11 1.94 -5.74
CA VAL A 231 -0.86 2.19 -4.98
C VAL A 231 0.33 1.44 -5.58
N THR A 232 0.12 0.18 -5.97
CA THR A 232 1.17 -0.64 -6.59
C THR A 232 1.65 -0.03 -7.89
N GLN A 233 0.73 0.43 -8.73
CA GLN A 233 1.07 1.11 -9.98
C GLN A 233 1.78 2.44 -9.74
N CYS A 234 1.33 3.25 -8.77
CA CYS A 234 1.99 4.49 -8.40
C CYS A 234 3.42 4.28 -7.89
N LYS A 235 3.63 3.30 -6.99
CA LYS A 235 4.96 2.94 -6.50
C LYS A 235 5.86 2.43 -7.62
N LEU A 236 5.30 1.67 -8.56
CA LEU A 236 6.02 1.20 -9.74
C LEU A 236 6.45 2.38 -10.63
N GLU A 237 5.55 3.28 -10.97
CA GLU A 237 5.85 4.49 -11.75
C GLU A 237 6.95 5.33 -11.07
N LYS A 238 6.88 5.51 -9.75
CA LYS A 238 7.94 6.21 -9.00
C LYS A 238 9.30 5.53 -9.11
N LYS A 239 9.36 4.20 -8.97
CA LYS A 239 10.61 3.45 -9.12
C LYS A 239 11.17 3.59 -10.54
N CYS A 240 10.32 3.45 -11.55
CA CYS A 240 10.75 3.56 -12.93
C CYS A 240 11.16 5.00 -13.31
N GLN A 241 10.66 6.02 -12.63
CA GLN A 241 11.02 7.41 -12.91
C GLN A 241 12.25 7.90 -12.12
N PHE A 242 12.37 7.53 -10.83
CA PHE A 242 13.38 8.12 -9.94
C PHE A 242 14.46 7.14 -9.47
N ASP A 243 14.26 5.84 -9.64
CA ASP A 243 15.19 4.80 -9.19
C ASP A 243 15.47 3.76 -10.29
N LEU A 244 15.40 4.20 -11.55
CA LEU A 244 15.44 3.33 -12.71
C LEU A 244 16.68 2.43 -12.74
N ILE A 245 17.85 2.96 -12.33
CA ILE A 245 19.15 2.26 -12.39
C ILE A 245 19.18 0.96 -11.56
N HIS A 246 18.34 0.84 -10.53
CA HIS A 246 18.26 -0.34 -9.67
C HIS A 246 17.10 -1.29 -10.04
N GLN A 247 16.37 -1.02 -11.14
CA GLN A 247 15.23 -1.84 -11.56
C GLN A 247 15.57 -2.78 -12.71
N SER A 248 14.95 -3.97 -12.71
CA SER A 248 15.04 -4.93 -13.81
C SER A 248 14.14 -4.54 -14.99
N ASN A 249 14.38 -5.14 -16.17
CA ASN A 249 13.54 -4.95 -17.36
C ASN A 249 12.11 -5.52 -17.18
N ALA A 250 11.92 -6.51 -16.30
CA ALA A 250 10.60 -7.06 -15.99
C ALA A 250 9.75 -6.08 -15.15
N THR A 251 10.40 -5.30 -14.29
CA THR A 251 9.74 -4.29 -13.45
C THR A 251 9.53 -2.99 -14.21
N CYS A 252 10.58 -2.47 -14.82
CA CYS A 252 10.56 -1.22 -15.59
C CYS A 252 11.12 -1.51 -16.98
N PRO A 253 10.28 -1.52 -18.03
CA PRO A 253 10.72 -1.70 -19.41
C PRO A 253 11.88 -0.76 -19.74
N CYS A 254 12.81 -1.22 -20.57
CA CYS A 254 13.89 -0.38 -21.06
C CYS A 254 13.33 0.87 -21.75
N LEU A 255 13.90 2.03 -21.44
CA LEU A 255 13.57 3.27 -22.13
C LEU A 255 13.99 3.15 -23.60
N SER A 256 13.30 3.91 -24.46
CA SER A 256 13.62 3.99 -25.89
C SER A 256 14.78 4.92 -26.20
N THR A 257 15.25 5.69 -25.21
CA THR A 257 16.43 6.55 -25.32
C THR A 257 17.14 6.65 -23.98
N ALA A 258 18.46 6.83 -24.00
CA ALA A 258 19.30 7.15 -22.83
C ALA A 258 19.03 6.34 -21.54
N ASP A 259 18.58 5.08 -21.66
CA ASP A 259 18.34 4.22 -20.49
C ASP A 259 19.66 4.03 -19.71
N PRO A 260 19.73 4.43 -18.43
CA PRO A 260 20.96 4.33 -17.63
C PRO A 260 21.44 2.89 -17.41
N ARG A 261 20.61 1.89 -17.73
CA ARG A 261 20.91 0.46 -17.61
C ARG A 261 21.39 -0.16 -18.93
N GLN A 262 21.64 0.65 -19.96
CA GLN A 262 22.21 0.19 -21.23
C GLN A 262 23.49 -0.64 -21.01
N ASN A 263 23.69 -1.68 -21.82
CA ASN A 263 24.83 -2.61 -21.76
C ASN A 263 24.91 -3.46 -20.49
N LYS A 264 23.87 -3.44 -19.64
CA LYS A 264 23.75 -4.29 -18.46
C LYS A 264 22.46 -5.09 -18.55
N THR A 265 21.37 -4.50 -18.09
CA THR A 265 20.05 -5.12 -18.07
C THR A 265 19.25 -4.79 -19.32
N CYS A 266 19.55 -3.64 -19.95
CA CYS A 266 18.94 -3.21 -21.19
C CYS A 266 19.91 -3.36 -22.37
N PRO A 267 19.42 -3.71 -23.57
CA PRO A 267 20.27 -3.84 -24.74
C PRO A 267 20.95 -2.51 -25.12
N PRO A 268 22.09 -2.54 -25.85
CA PRO A 268 22.70 -1.33 -26.41
C PRO A 268 21.76 -0.61 -27.38
N TYR A 269 21.92 0.72 -27.53
CA TYR A 269 21.34 1.43 -28.67
C TYR A 269 22.14 1.16 -29.94
N CYS A 270 21.44 1.07 -31.07
CA CYS A 270 22.06 0.87 -32.37
C CYS A 270 22.84 2.12 -32.79
N ILE A 271 24.04 1.90 -33.34
CA ILE A 271 24.87 2.95 -33.94
C ILE A 271 24.80 2.77 -35.45
N ARG A 272 24.58 3.86 -36.19
CA ARG A 272 24.47 3.84 -37.66
C ARG A 272 25.72 3.20 -38.29
N GLY A 273 25.53 2.21 -39.15
CA GLY A 273 26.59 1.44 -39.80
C GLY A 273 27.19 0.33 -38.92
N TYR A 274 26.76 0.20 -37.67
CA TYR A 274 27.22 -0.80 -36.69
C TYR A 274 26.04 -1.41 -35.92
N ALA A 275 24.84 -1.43 -36.50
CA ALA A 275 23.69 -2.07 -35.88
C ALA A 275 23.98 -3.57 -35.63
N THR A 276 23.65 -4.05 -34.43
CA THR A 276 23.70 -5.47 -34.08
C THR A 276 22.29 -6.05 -33.99
N SER A 277 22.15 -7.38 -34.08
CA SER A 277 20.83 -8.03 -33.96
C SER A 277 20.16 -7.74 -32.60
N ASN A 278 20.95 -7.55 -31.55
CA ASN A 278 20.48 -7.30 -30.19
C ASN A 278 20.37 -5.82 -29.79
N CYS A 279 20.70 -4.85 -30.64
CA CYS A 279 20.55 -3.44 -30.27
C CYS A 279 19.11 -2.92 -30.41
N THR A 280 18.78 -1.85 -29.70
CA THR A 280 17.49 -1.14 -29.74
C THR A 280 17.64 0.17 -30.54
N CYS A 281 16.64 0.51 -31.36
CA CYS A 281 16.63 1.77 -32.10
C CYS A 281 16.22 2.93 -31.20
N ASP A 282 17.06 3.96 -31.11
CA ASP A 282 16.82 5.15 -30.28
C ASP A 282 15.73 6.04 -30.90
N SER A 283 14.67 6.34 -30.13
CA SER A 283 13.57 7.17 -30.61
C SER A 283 13.90 8.67 -30.70
N ASN A 284 14.95 9.12 -30.03
CA ASN A 284 15.29 10.54 -29.89
C ASN A 284 16.61 10.90 -30.59
N LEU A 285 17.11 10.06 -31.50
CA LEU A 285 18.34 10.32 -32.25
C LEU A 285 18.02 10.82 -33.69
N PRO A 286 18.05 12.14 -33.96
CA PRO A 286 17.59 12.67 -35.25
C PRO A 286 18.50 12.27 -36.42
N SER A 287 19.78 12.01 -36.14
CA SER A 287 20.77 11.58 -37.13
C SER A 287 20.61 10.12 -37.56
N TYR A 288 19.84 9.33 -36.81
CA TYR A 288 19.55 7.93 -37.10
C TYR A 288 18.13 7.57 -36.63
N PRO A 289 17.10 8.05 -37.36
CA PRO A 289 15.70 7.83 -37.00
C PRO A 289 15.35 6.34 -36.89
N VAL A 290 14.36 6.02 -36.06
CA VAL A 290 13.91 4.64 -35.79
C VAL A 290 13.67 3.84 -37.07
N ASP A 291 12.99 4.41 -38.07
CA ASP A 291 12.72 3.72 -39.33
C ASP A 291 14.00 3.40 -40.11
N SER A 292 14.98 4.31 -40.12
CA SER A 292 16.29 4.07 -40.74
C SER A 292 17.03 2.95 -39.99
N CYS A 293 16.95 2.94 -38.66
CA CYS A 293 17.58 1.94 -37.82
C CYS A 293 16.96 0.55 -37.97
N LEU A 294 15.63 0.46 -37.97
CA LEU A 294 14.90 -0.79 -38.19
C LEU A 294 15.18 -1.31 -39.60
N LYS A 295 15.24 -0.43 -40.59
CA LYS A 295 15.63 -0.80 -41.96
C LYS A 295 17.04 -1.38 -42.00
N GLU A 296 18.02 -0.73 -41.38
CA GLU A 296 19.40 -1.24 -41.30
C GLU A 296 19.46 -2.62 -40.62
N LYS A 297 18.80 -2.80 -39.47
CA LYS A 297 18.73 -4.11 -38.79
C LYS A 297 18.08 -5.17 -39.67
N ASN A 298 16.94 -4.86 -40.27
CA ASN A 298 16.19 -5.81 -41.08
C ASN A 298 17.00 -6.26 -42.31
N CYS A 299 17.69 -5.32 -42.97
CA CYS A 299 18.52 -5.66 -44.13
C CYS A 299 19.82 -6.37 -43.74
N SER A 300 20.26 -6.29 -42.49
CA SER A 300 21.51 -6.92 -42.02
C SER A 300 21.31 -8.29 -41.39
N PHE A 301 20.19 -8.53 -40.70
CA PHE A 301 19.98 -9.75 -39.90
C PHE A 301 18.75 -10.56 -40.29
N GLU A 302 17.74 -9.93 -40.90
CA GLU A 302 16.45 -10.55 -41.25
C GLU A 302 16.19 -10.53 -42.75
N LEU A 303 17.27 -10.44 -43.55
CA LEU A 303 17.22 -10.14 -44.98
C LEU A 303 16.31 -11.08 -45.77
N ILE A 304 16.28 -12.37 -45.41
CA ILE A 304 15.45 -13.40 -46.07
C ILE A 304 13.95 -13.09 -45.99
N ASN A 305 13.51 -12.36 -44.96
CA ASN A 305 12.12 -11.99 -44.72
C ASN A 305 11.76 -10.60 -45.28
N GLN A 306 12.69 -9.95 -46.00
CA GLN A 306 12.51 -8.59 -46.50
C GLN A 306 12.23 -8.56 -48.00
N SER A 307 11.36 -7.63 -48.42
CA SER A 307 11.12 -7.34 -49.84
C SER A 307 12.29 -6.54 -50.44
N VAL A 308 12.41 -6.60 -51.77
CA VAL A 308 13.42 -5.82 -52.51
C VAL A 308 13.20 -4.30 -52.45
N ALA A 309 11.97 -3.86 -52.21
CA ALA A 309 11.64 -2.45 -52.01
C ALA A 309 12.16 -1.93 -50.66
N ASN A 310 12.14 -2.77 -49.62
CA ASN A 310 12.67 -2.40 -48.32
C ASN A 310 14.19 -2.60 -48.25
N CYS A 311 14.68 -3.77 -48.66
CA CYS A 311 16.10 -4.09 -48.67
C CYS A 311 16.54 -4.46 -50.09
N PRO A 312 17.27 -3.57 -50.78
CA PRO A 312 17.82 -3.86 -52.11
C PRO A 312 18.61 -5.18 -52.12
N CYS A 313 18.62 -5.86 -53.26
CA CYS A 313 19.39 -7.10 -53.41
C CYS A 313 20.87 -6.85 -53.15
N LEU A 314 21.50 -7.72 -52.36
CA LEU A 314 22.94 -7.64 -52.14
C LEU A 314 23.70 -7.96 -53.43
N ALA A 315 24.89 -7.37 -53.56
CA ALA A 315 25.77 -7.63 -54.71
C ALA A 315 26.37 -9.05 -54.71
N THR A 316 26.41 -9.69 -53.53
CA THR A 316 26.89 -11.05 -53.34
C THR A 316 26.10 -11.73 -52.23
N GLY A 317 25.92 -13.05 -52.35
CA GLY A 317 25.40 -13.89 -51.27
C GLY A 317 24.02 -13.52 -50.74
N ASP A 318 23.17 -12.81 -51.51
CA ASP A 318 21.81 -12.53 -51.08
C ASP A 318 21.03 -13.85 -50.94
N PRO A 319 20.49 -14.17 -49.75
CA PRO A 319 19.75 -15.41 -49.52
C PRO A 319 18.46 -15.49 -50.35
N ARG A 320 18.02 -14.39 -50.97
CA ARG A 320 16.84 -14.32 -51.83
C ARG A 320 17.17 -14.47 -53.32
N ALA A 321 18.44 -14.70 -53.68
CA ALA A 321 18.88 -14.85 -55.06
C ALA A 321 18.21 -16.05 -55.76
N GLY A 322 17.80 -15.86 -57.02
CA GLY A 322 17.06 -16.85 -57.79
C GLY A 322 15.55 -16.88 -57.52
N GLY A 323 15.04 -15.98 -56.67
CA GLY A 323 13.62 -15.79 -56.39
C GLY A 323 13.23 -14.31 -56.48
N ALA A 324 13.20 -13.63 -55.33
CA ALA A 324 12.90 -12.19 -55.29
C ALA A 324 14.05 -11.32 -55.82
N CYS A 325 15.30 -11.81 -55.72
CA CYS A 325 16.48 -11.19 -56.30
C CYS A 325 16.96 -12.01 -57.51
N PRO A 326 17.59 -11.35 -58.52
CA PRO A 326 18.22 -12.07 -59.63
C PRO A 326 19.21 -13.14 -59.12
N SER A 327 19.33 -14.24 -59.86
CA SER A 327 20.36 -15.24 -59.58
C SER A 327 21.74 -14.70 -59.90
N TYR A 328 22.78 -15.16 -59.18
CA TYR A 328 24.16 -14.84 -59.51
C TYR A 328 24.66 -15.72 -60.65
N CYS A 329 25.47 -15.15 -61.53
CA CYS A 329 26.07 -15.90 -62.63
C CYS A 329 27.09 -16.91 -62.09
N VAL A 330 27.00 -18.15 -62.55
CA VAL A 330 27.99 -19.20 -62.27
C VAL A 330 28.85 -19.41 -63.51
N LYS A 331 30.17 -19.52 -63.33
CA LYS A 331 31.14 -19.73 -64.42
C LYS A 331 30.73 -20.90 -65.30
N GLY A 332 30.61 -20.67 -66.61
CA GLY A 332 30.18 -21.70 -67.58
C GLY A 332 28.67 -21.97 -67.62
N GLN A 333 27.87 -21.31 -66.77
CA GLN A 333 26.40 -21.36 -66.77
C GLN A 333 25.79 -19.94 -66.74
N VAL A 334 26.46 -19.00 -67.39
CA VAL A 334 25.99 -17.61 -67.48
C VAL A 334 24.68 -17.58 -68.28
N THR A 335 23.72 -16.78 -67.82
CA THR A 335 22.47 -16.49 -68.53
C THR A 335 22.35 -14.99 -68.76
N SER A 336 21.45 -14.57 -69.66
CA SER A 336 21.20 -13.15 -69.92
C SER A 336 20.71 -12.40 -68.67
N ASP A 337 20.09 -13.10 -67.72
CA ASP A 337 19.33 -12.50 -66.63
C ASP A 337 20.06 -12.58 -65.27
N CYS A 338 21.13 -13.37 -65.18
CA CYS A 338 21.92 -13.46 -63.95
C CYS A 338 22.76 -12.19 -63.70
N VAL A 339 23.12 -11.92 -62.44
CA VAL A 339 23.94 -10.78 -62.04
C VAL A 339 25.39 -11.21 -61.80
N CYS A 340 26.34 -10.45 -62.33
CA CYS A 340 27.77 -10.69 -62.12
C CYS A 340 28.19 -10.22 -60.71
N ASP A 341 28.57 -11.17 -59.88
CA ASP A 341 29.02 -10.96 -58.50
C ASP A 341 30.51 -10.53 -58.46
N PHE A 342 30.86 -9.68 -57.49
CA PHE A 342 32.22 -9.17 -57.28
C PHE A 342 33.14 -10.18 -56.59
N TYR A 343 32.59 -11.15 -55.84
CA TYR A 343 33.34 -11.98 -54.89
C TYR A 343 33.44 -13.46 -55.27
N ILE A 344 33.07 -13.87 -56.49
CA ILE A 344 33.23 -15.27 -56.91
C ILE A 344 34.72 -15.56 -57.15
N PRO A 345 35.34 -16.50 -56.40
CA PRO A 345 36.72 -16.90 -56.65
C PRO A 345 36.89 -17.40 -58.08
N ASP A 346 37.94 -16.94 -58.78
CA ASP A 346 38.29 -17.36 -60.15
C ASP A 346 37.25 -17.04 -61.25
N PHE A 347 36.29 -16.15 -60.95
CA PHE A 347 35.31 -15.62 -61.89
C PHE A 347 35.00 -14.15 -61.62
N ASN A 348 35.89 -13.27 -62.08
CA ASN A 348 35.75 -11.83 -61.83
C ASN A 348 34.63 -11.20 -62.69
N ILE A 349 34.20 -9.99 -62.32
CA ILE A 349 33.14 -9.27 -63.03
C ILE A 349 33.44 -9.10 -64.52
N ALA A 350 34.70 -8.84 -64.90
CA ALA A 350 35.05 -8.66 -66.31
C ALA A 350 34.87 -9.97 -67.10
N GLN A 351 35.25 -11.11 -66.53
CA GLN A 351 35.03 -12.42 -67.11
C GLN A 351 33.54 -12.73 -67.21
N CYS A 352 32.76 -12.46 -66.16
CA CYS A 352 31.33 -12.67 -66.17
C CYS A 352 30.60 -11.82 -67.21
N GLN A 353 30.86 -10.50 -67.25
CA GLN A 353 30.26 -9.59 -68.22
C GLN A 353 30.65 -9.99 -69.64
N LYS A 354 31.90 -10.42 -69.85
CA LYS A 354 32.37 -10.94 -71.12
C LYS A 354 31.60 -12.20 -71.55
N GLU A 355 31.47 -13.19 -70.68
CA GLU A 355 30.66 -14.39 -70.97
C GLU A 355 29.20 -14.02 -71.28
N LYS A 356 28.65 -13.01 -70.58
CA LYS A 356 27.29 -12.51 -70.81
C LYS A 356 27.10 -11.85 -72.18
N LEU A 357 28.07 -11.05 -72.61
CA LEU A 357 28.09 -10.45 -73.96
C LEU A 357 28.24 -11.51 -75.05
N CYS A 358 29.06 -12.55 -74.82
CA CYS A 358 29.19 -13.67 -75.74
C CYS A 358 27.88 -14.46 -75.92
N LEU A 359 26.95 -14.39 -74.97
CA LEU A 359 25.63 -15.03 -75.05
C LEU A 359 24.57 -14.12 -75.68
N SER A 360 24.54 -12.84 -75.29
CA SER A 360 23.42 -11.93 -75.61
C SER A 360 23.68 -11.00 -76.80
N ASP A 361 24.94 -10.67 -77.08
CA ASP A 361 25.33 -9.71 -78.13
C ASP A 361 26.48 -10.23 -78.99
N LEU A 362 26.47 -11.54 -79.25
CA LEU A 362 27.56 -12.23 -79.94
C LEU A 362 27.93 -11.58 -81.27
N ILE A 363 26.97 -11.03 -82.02
CA ILE A 363 27.18 -10.42 -83.34
C ILE A 363 28.17 -9.25 -83.34
N ASN A 364 28.27 -8.53 -82.22
CA ASN A 364 29.14 -7.36 -82.07
C ASN A 364 30.48 -7.67 -81.38
N GLN A 365 30.73 -8.94 -81.03
CA GLN A 365 31.95 -9.35 -80.34
C GLN A 365 33.01 -9.90 -81.31
N THR A 366 34.29 -9.72 -80.99
CA THR A 366 35.39 -10.29 -81.79
C THR A 366 35.58 -11.79 -81.52
N SER A 367 36.23 -12.52 -82.43
CA SER A 367 36.52 -13.95 -82.26
C SER A 367 37.61 -14.24 -81.21
N THR A 368 38.43 -13.25 -80.88
CA THR A 368 39.40 -13.30 -79.77
C THR A 368 38.74 -13.08 -78.42
N GLU A 369 37.67 -12.29 -78.37
CA GLU A 369 36.90 -12.07 -77.14
C GLU A 369 35.90 -13.20 -76.90
N CYS A 370 35.09 -13.54 -77.89
CA CYS A 370 34.11 -14.62 -77.81
C CYS A 370 34.46 -15.68 -78.87
N PRO A 371 34.90 -16.89 -78.44
CA PRO A 371 35.19 -17.99 -79.37
C PRO A 371 34.03 -18.22 -80.34
N CYS A 372 34.34 -18.53 -81.60
CA CYS A 372 33.33 -18.80 -82.61
C CYS A 372 32.49 -20.03 -82.21
N LEU A 373 31.17 -19.93 -82.35
CA LEU A 373 30.30 -21.08 -82.11
C LEU A 373 30.49 -22.11 -83.22
N ASN A 374 30.33 -23.39 -82.90
CA ASN A 374 30.46 -24.48 -83.86
C ASN A 374 29.30 -24.50 -84.87
N THR A 375 28.15 -23.92 -84.54
CA THR A 375 26.99 -23.84 -85.44
C THR A 375 26.27 -22.52 -85.23
N SER A 376 25.72 -21.95 -86.31
CA SER A 376 24.84 -20.78 -86.26
C SER A 376 25.44 -19.53 -85.58
N ASP A 377 26.77 -19.37 -85.59
CA ASP A 377 27.41 -18.12 -85.15
C ASP A 377 26.98 -16.98 -86.09
N PRO A 378 26.35 -15.90 -85.56
CA PRO A 378 25.88 -14.78 -86.37
C PRO A 378 27.02 -14.01 -87.05
N ARG A 379 28.27 -14.26 -86.68
CA ARG A 379 29.48 -13.65 -87.27
C ARG A 379 30.13 -14.52 -88.35
N ALA A 380 29.57 -15.69 -88.67
CA ALA A 380 30.12 -16.61 -89.66
C ALA A 380 30.25 -15.94 -91.04
N GLY A 381 31.40 -16.14 -91.69
CA GLY A 381 31.75 -15.53 -92.98
C GLY A 381 32.25 -14.08 -92.89
N LYS A 382 32.34 -13.50 -91.68
CA LYS A 382 32.96 -12.18 -91.44
C LYS A 382 34.16 -12.30 -90.51
N ALA A 383 33.88 -12.48 -89.21
CA ALA A 383 34.89 -12.57 -88.16
C ALA A 383 35.15 -14.03 -87.71
N CYS A 384 34.23 -14.94 -88.04
CA CYS A 384 34.35 -16.38 -87.82
C CYS A 384 34.33 -17.12 -89.17
N PRO A 385 34.96 -18.31 -89.28
CA PRO A 385 34.90 -19.13 -90.49
C PRO A 385 33.46 -19.36 -90.95
N ALA A 386 33.22 -19.28 -92.26
CA ALA A 386 31.90 -19.56 -92.82
C ALA A 386 31.54 -21.05 -92.64
N TYR A 387 30.27 -21.32 -92.33
CA TYR A 387 29.75 -22.68 -92.38
C TYR A 387 29.54 -23.08 -93.84
N CYS A 388 30.12 -24.21 -94.22
CA CYS A 388 29.93 -24.73 -95.57
C CYS A 388 28.54 -25.33 -95.72
N ASN A 389 27.73 -24.75 -96.62
CA ASN A 389 26.46 -25.36 -97.02
C ASN A 389 26.74 -26.61 -97.85
N LYS A 390 26.01 -27.71 -97.57
CA LYS A 390 26.14 -28.97 -98.28
C LYS A 390 25.99 -28.73 -99.80
N GLY A 391 27.11 -28.81 -100.53
CA GLY A 391 27.17 -28.61 -101.99
C GLY A 391 28.05 -27.47 -102.51
N GLN A 392 28.61 -26.60 -101.66
CA GLN A 392 29.59 -25.58 -102.06
C GLN A 392 30.86 -25.67 -101.21
N VAL A 393 31.87 -26.40 -101.70
CA VAL A 393 33.18 -26.48 -101.05
C VAL A 393 34.10 -25.45 -101.72
N THR A 394 34.37 -24.34 -101.05
CA THR A 394 35.46 -23.43 -101.40
C THR A 394 36.62 -23.65 -100.41
N SER A 395 37.85 -23.30 -100.81
CA SER A 395 39.10 -23.56 -100.07
C SER A 395 39.24 -22.87 -98.70
N GLU A 396 38.19 -22.17 -98.23
CA GLU A 396 38.20 -21.37 -97.00
C GLU A 396 37.22 -21.87 -95.91
N CYS A 397 36.57 -23.02 -96.11
CA CYS A 397 35.65 -23.60 -95.12
C CYS A 397 36.31 -24.61 -94.16
N ILE A 398 35.84 -24.62 -92.91
CA ILE A 398 36.04 -25.73 -91.96
C ILE A 398 34.92 -26.74 -92.18
N VAL A 399 35.25 -27.97 -92.58
CA VAL A 399 34.29 -29.07 -92.69
C VAL A 399 34.07 -29.65 -91.29
N LEU A 400 32.86 -29.47 -90.73
CA LEU A 400 32.44 -30.24 -89.56
C LEU A 400 32.11 -31.65 -90.02
N VAL A 401 33.12 -32.52 -90.03
CA VAL A 401 32.91 -33.95 -90.24
C VAL A 401 32.39 -34.49 -88.91
N ASN A 402 31.09 -34.76 -88.85
CA ASN A 402 30.48 -35.46 -87.73
C ASN A 402 31.09 -36.88 -87.71
N GLN A 403 31.89 -37.22 -86.69
CA GLN A 403 32.63 -38.49 -86.60
C GLN A 403 31.72 -39.75 -86.61
N GLN A 404 30.40 -39.59 -86.58
CA GLN A 404 29.43 -40.68 -86.62
C GLN A 404 29.13 -41.24 -88.02
N GLU A 405 29.55 -40.60 -89.12
CA GLU A 405 29.26 -41.08 -90.48
C GLU A 405 30.45 -41.77 -91.20
N ILE A 406 31.62 -41.94 -90.55
CA ILE A 406 32.80 -42.56 -91.20
C ILE A 406 32.82 -44.11 -91.10
N LEU A 407 31.86 -44.74 -90.39
CA LEU A 407 31.84 -46.20 -90.22
C LEU A 407 31.04 -47.00 -91.27
N GLU A 408 30.38 -46.36 -92.26
CA GLU A 408 29.49 -47.07 -93.21
C GLU A 408 29.92 -47.09 -94.68
N GLN A 409 31.16 -46.71 -95.04
CA GLN A 409 31.64 -46.82 -96.43
C GLN A 409 32.98 -47.55 -96.59
N GLY A 410 33.16 -48.62 -95.82
CA GLY A 410 34.28 -49.55 -95.95
C GLY A 410 33.83 -50.97 -96.26
N ASN A 411 33.10 -51.21 -97.36
CA ASN A 411 32.99 -52.53 -97.99
C ASN A 411 32.25 -52.44 -99.34
N ASN A 412 32.99 -52.28 -100.43
CA ASN A 412 32.60 -52.85 -101.71
C ASN A 412 33.85 -53.17 -102.53
N VAL A 413 34.22 -54.45 -102.47
CA VAL A 413 35.23 -55.10 -103.30
C VAL A 413 34.61 -55.33 -104.68
N ILE A 414 35.16 -54.71 -105.72
CA ILE A 414 34.88 -55.08 -107.11
C ILE A 414 36.05 -55.94 -107.59
N HIS A 415 35.80 -57.23 -107.78
CA HIS A 415 36.66 -58.13 -108.55
C HIS A 415 36.49 -57.82 -110.05
N ILE A 416 37.61 -57.59 -110.74
CA ILE A 416 37.70 -57.63 -112.19
C ILE A 416 38.46 -58.91 -112.56
N VAL A 417 37.86 -59.74 -113.41
CA VAL A 417 38.55 -60.68 -114.31
C VAL A 417 38.40 -60.12 -115.71
#